data_AF-A0A2N5X800-F1
#
_entry.id   AF-A0A2N5X800-F1
#
_cell.length_a   1.000
_cell.length_b   1.000
_cell.length_c   1.000
_cell.angle_alpha   90.00
_cell.angle_beta   90.00
_cell.angle_gamma   90.00
#
_symmetry.space_group_name_H-M   'P 1'
#
loop_
_entity.id
_entity.type
_entity.pdbx_description
1 polymer ?
#
loop_
_entity_poly.entity_id
_entity_poly.type
_entity_poly.pdbx_seq_one_letter_code
_entity_poly.pdbx_strand_id
1 'polypeptide(L)'
;MASLVMLQQRLLYEGLADSVAMIYPVDEPLHHAAASDATSRGQMHQDLAEINEAIAALFPGTPIGVIFHYSEVFRDSFRIPQGYDWIGFDCYYSLWDCDGKPATAYYARLLQQITAEQRLMAVPESWVKHRDFNRRSLESRSAYERRIKRMVVNLRKRLLHHYEIALSDPRFVAFIPFLWSMEPAPEKPANSGFGVDQFVENFQEGGEDYLRSLVQIGEQIKSGQHVYPGLRLKQTERSFFRPRNQYEGKILAVAQDGMVSAWGRNTALPHKSLRMQTVVTVDGQEVYASKRKRSFILDDELGPSWPWPSSLGVHGYRHRIPAPVWQRLRDADAKITVRVFGDRASNSDYLELVQTADY
;
A
#
# COMPACT_ATOMS: atom_id res chain seq x y z
N MET A 1 0.57 -2.54 33.85
CA MET A 1 1.94 -2.65 34.43
C MET A 1 2.36 -4.07 34.75
N ALA A 2 1.70 -4.81 35.66
CA ALA A 2 2.14 -6.17 36.04
C ALA A 2 2.29 -7.14 34.83
N SER A 3 1.37 -7.11 33.89
CA SER A 3 1.42 -7.91 32.65
C SER A 3 2.62 -7.58 31.75
N LEU A 4 2.98 -6.29 31.60
CA LEU A 4 4.11 -5.86 30.77
C LEU A 4 5.45 -6.24 31.40
N VAL A 5 5.59 -6.13 32.72
CA VAL A 5 6.79 -6.58 33.44
C VAL A 5 6.96 -8.09 33.31
N MET A 6 5.87 -8.86 33.44
CA MET A 6 5.92 -10.31 33.21
C MET A 6 6.30 -10.67 31.77
N LEU A 7 5.79 -9.93 30.77
CA LEU A 7 6.18 -10.10 29.37
C LEU A 7 7.68 -9.85 29.19
N GLN A 8 8.22 -8.75 29.74
CA GLN A 8 9.64 -8.43 29.67
C GLN A 8 10.50 -9.53 30.31
N GLN A 9 10.15 -9.97 31.52
CA GLN A 9 10.85 -11.04 32.22
C GLN A 9 10.83 -12.34 31.42
N ARG A 10 9.69 -12.67 30.81
CA ARG A 10 9.56 -13.87 29.97
C ARG A 10 10.42 -13.77 28.72
N LEU A 11 10.43 -12.64 28.02
CA LEU A 11 11.26 -12.41 26.84
C LEU A 11 12.76 -12.48 27.17
N LEU A 12 13.17 -11.96 28.32
CA LEU A 12 14.55 -12.07 28.81
C LEU A 12 14.91 -13.52 29.16
N TYR A 13 14.02 -14.22 29.87
CA TYR A 13 14.21 -15.63 30.25
C TYR A 13 14.33 -16.55 29.02
N GLU A 14 13.49 -16.32 27.99
CA GLU A 14 13.51 -17.07 26.74
C GLU A 14 14.61 -16.62 25.76
N GLY A 15 15.37 -15.57 26.09
CA GLY A 15 16.42 -15.02 25.21
C GLY A 15 15.88 -14.38 23.93
N LEU A 16 14.64 -13.91 23.94
CA LEU A 16 13.91 -13.39 22.79
C LEU A 16 13.90 -11.86 22.71
N ALA A 17 14.48 -11.16 23.68
CA ALA A 17 14.45 -9.69 23.73
C ALA A 17 14.94 -9.04 22.42
N ASP A 18 16.04 -9.54 21.84
CA ASP A 18 16.60 -9.03 20.58
C ASP A 18 15.84 -9.49 19.33
N SER A 19 14.86 -10.39 19.49
CA SER A 19 14.02 -10.91 18.41
C SER A 19 12.66 -10.21 18.31
N VAL A 20 12.33 -9.33 19.26
CA VAL A 20 11.08 -8.57 19.25
C VAL A 20 11.19 -7.43 18.24
N ALA A 21 10.48 -7.57 17.11
CA ALA A 21 10.44 -6.54 16.08
C ALA A 21 9.60 -5.31 16.46
N MET A 22 8.54 -5.52 17.24
CA MET A 22 7.56 -4.49 17.61
C MET A 22 6.68 -5.00 18.77
N ILE A 23 6.25 -4.09 19.66
CA ILE A 23 5.19 -4.36 20.65
C ILE A 23 3.86 -3.87 20.08
N TYR A 24 2.85 -4.74 20.10
CA TYR A 24 1.50 -4.45 19.63
C TYR A 24 0.50 -4.57 20.79
N PRO A 25 0.09 -3.45 21.44
CA PRO A 25 -0.64 -3.54 22.71
C PRO A 25 -2.06 -4.05 22.56
N VAL A 26 -2.79 -3.52 21.57
CA VAL A 26 -4.22 -3.77 21.36
C VAL A 26 -4.53 -3.67 19.87
N ASP A 27 -5.32 -4.62 19.37
CA ASP A 27 -5.85 -4.62 18.01
C ASP A 27 -7.07 -3.70 17.87
N GLU A 28 -7.12 -2.90 16.81
CA GLU A 28 -8.24 -2.01 16.48
C GLU A 28 -8.82 -1.21 17.69
N PRO A 29 -8.00 -0.51 18.49
CA PRO A 29 -8.39 -0.15 19.84
C PRO A 29 -9.57 0.84 19.92
N LEU A 30 -9.69 1.81 19.01
CA LEU A 30 -10.80 2.78 19.06
C LEU A 30 -12.09 2.17 18.47
N HIS A 31 -12.03 1.05 17.75
CA HIS A 31 -13.16 0.29 17.25
C HIS A 31 -13.75 -0.51 18.41
N HIS A 32 -12.90 -1.18 19.19
CA HIS A 32 -13.32 -1.82 20.43
C HIS A 32 -13.86 -0.83 21.45
N ALA A 33 -13.22 0.34 21.64
CA ALA A 33 -13.75 1.40 22.50
C ALA A 33 -15.10 1.94 22.00
N ALA A 34 -15.37 1.90 20.70
CA ALA A 34 -16.67 2.30 20.15
C ALA A 34 -17.82 1.38 20.53
N ALA A 35 -17.51 0.09 20.66
CA ALA A 35 -18.46 -0.99 20.87
C ALA A 35 -18.54 -1.40 22.34
N SER A 36 -17.85 -0.68 23.23
CA SER A 36 -17.75 -0.97 24.65
C SER A 36 -18.48 0.09 25.48
N ASP A 37 -19.20 -0.36 26.50
CA ASP A 37 -19.77 0.54 27.53
C ASP A 37 -18.74 0.92 28.60
N ALA A 38 -17.58 0.24 28.63
CA ALA A 38 -16.58 0.41 29.69
C ALA A 38 -15.59 1.57 29.42
N THR A 39 -15.43 1.99 28.16
CA THR A 39 -14.48 3.04 27.80
C THR A 39 -14.97 3.79 26.56
N SER A 40 -14.66 5.08 26.47
CA SER A 40 -14.94 5.88 25.27
C SER A 40 -13.70 5.93 24.38
N ARG A 41 -13.86 6.32 23.11
CA ARG A 41 -12.70 6.55 22.22
C ARG A 41 -11.73 7.60 22.78
N GLY A 42 -12.25 8.64 23.42
CA GLY A 42 -11.42 9.69 24.02
C GLY A 42 -10.61 9.16 25.19
N GLN A 43 -11.24 8.34 26.05
CA GLN A 43 -10.56 7.69 27.17
C GLN A 43 -9.52 6.68 26.68
N MET A 44 -9.89 5.81 25.74
CA MET A 44 -8.95 4.87 25.11
C MET A 44 -7.74 5.59 24.50
N HIS A 45 -7.93 6.77 23.88
CA HIS A 45 -6.81 7.53 23.33
C HIS A 45 -5.84 8.03 24.43
N GLN A 46 -6.32 8.36 25.62
CA GLN A 46 -5.48 8.73 26.76
C GLN A 46 -4.80 7.49 27.36
N ASP A 47 -5.57 6.42 27.58
CA ASP A 47 -5.07 5.16 28.14
C ASP A 47 -3.94 4.57 27.28
N LEU A 48 -4.08 4.61 25.95
CA LEU A 48 -3.04 4.11 25.05
C LEU A 48 -1.76 4.93 25.11
N ALA A 49 -1.84 6.26 25.32
CA ALA A 49 -0.65 7.08 25.48
C ALA A 49 0.13 6.67 26.75
N GLU A 50 -0.57 6.48 27.87
CA GLU A 50 0.03 6.01 29.13
C GLU A 50 0.60 4.59 29.00
N ILE A 51 -0.11 3.69 28.30
CA ILE A 51 0.36 2.33 28.01
C ILE A 51 1.64 2.39 27.16
N ASN A 52 1.69 3.24 26.14
CA ASN A 52 2.84 3.37 25.26
C ASN A 52 4.06 3.94 26.01
N GLU A 53 3.88 4.90 26.91
CA GLU A 53 4.96 5.39 27.79
C GLU A 53 5.52 4.26 28.67
N ALA A 54 4.65 3.45 29.26
CA ALA A 54 5.05 2.29 30.05
C ALA A 54 5.80 1.23 29.23
N ILE A 55 5.35 0.98 28.00
CA ILE A 55 6.03 0.06 27.07
C ILE A 55 7.39 0.60 26.71
N ALA A 56 7.51 1.87 26.32
CA ALA A 56 8.77 2.50 25.97
C ALA A 56 9.79 2.45 27.12
N ALA A 57 9.33 2.57 28.37
CA ALA A 57 10.19 2.43 29.54
C ALA A 57 10.69 0.99 29.77
N LEU A 58 9.88 -0.03 29.44
CA LEU A 58 10.23 -1.44 29.64
C LEU A 58 10.95 -2.06 28.43
N PHE A 59 10.72 -1.55 27.22
CA PHE A 59 11.27 -2.04 25.97
C PHE A 59 11.94 -0.90 25.20
N PRO A 60 13.00 -0.30 25.76
CA PRO A 60 13.64 0.86 25.15
C PRO A 60 14.18 0.53 23.76
N GLY A 61 13.80 1.33 22.77
CA GLY A 61 14.21 1.16 21.37
C GLY A 61 13.39 0.12 20.58
N THR A 62 12.46 -0.60 21.21
CA THR A 62 11.52 -1.47 20.50
C THR A 62 10.33 -0.65 19.98
N PRO A 63 10.03 -0.68 18.67
CA PRO A 63 8.90 0.06 18.11
C PRO A 63 7.56 -0.37 18.72
N ILE A 64 6.65 0.59 18.91
CA ILE A 64 5.28 0.34 19.32
C ILE A 64 4.35 0.51 18.12
N GLY A 65 3.57 -0.54 17.83
CA GLY A 65 2.68 -0.58 16.69
C GLY A 65 1.21 -0.37 17.03
N VAL A 66 0.44 0.09 16.04
CA VAL A 66 -1.02 0.05 16.05
C VAL A 66 -1.56 -0.33 14.67
N ILE A 67 -2.56 -1.21 14.62
CA ILE A 67 -3.38 -1.45 13.43
C ILE A 67 -4.77 -0.92 13.76
N PHE A 68 -5.18 0.10 13.03
CA PHE A 68 -6.52 0.68 13.14
C PHE A 68 -7.50 -0.12 12.27
N HIS A 69 -8.74 -0.24 12.73
CA HIS A 69 -9.81 -0.70 11.88
C HIS A 69 -10.07 0.38 10.81
N TYR A 70 -10.23 0.00 9.54
CA TYR A 70 -10.41 0.97 8.43
C TYR A 70 -11.45 2.07 8.75
N SER A 71 -12.57 1.74 9.38
CA SER A 71 -13.67 2.69 9.64
C SER A 71 -13.29 3.85 10.59
N GLU A 72 -12.12 3.78 11.22
CA GLU A 72 -11.59 4.82 12.10
C GLU A 72 -10.86 5.91 11.33
N VAL A 73 -10.08 5.53 10.31
CA VAL A 73 -9.07 6.36 9.63
C VAL A 73 -9.66 7.60 8.95
N PHE A 74 -10.89 7.49 8.44
CA PHE A 74 -11.59 8.59 7.76
C PHE A 74 -12.58 9.35 8.65
N ARG A 75 -12.64 9.08 9.95
CA ARG A 75 -13.45 9.89 10.87
C ARG A 75 -12.80 11.26 11.04
N ASP A 76 -13.61 12.32 11.14
CA ASP A 76 -13.10 13.68 11.35
C ASP A 76 -12.29 13.81 12.66
N SER A 77 -12.70 13.05 13.67
CA SER A 77 -12.06 12.94 14.98
C SER A 77 -10.85 12.01 14.99
N PHE A 78 -10.47 11.39 13.88
CA PHE A 78 -9.36 10.42 13.85
C PHE A 78 -8.05 11.11 14.19
N ARG A 79 -7.37 10.62 15.21
CA ARG A 79 -6.03 11.02 15.61
C ARG A 79 -5.28 9.77 16.04
N ILE A 80 -3.99 9.73 15.73
CA ILE A 80 -3.10 8.65 16.16
C ILE A 80 -2.70 8.96 17.61
N PRO A 81 -2.93 8.05 18.58
CA PRO A 81 -2.47 8.25 19.95
C PRO A 81 -0.96 8.44 20.04
N GLN A 82 -0.51 9.17 21.06
CA GLN A 82 0.92 9.42 21.27
C GLN A 82 1.68 8.13 21.59
N GLY A 83 2.97 8.10 21.24
CA GLY A 83 3.86 6.99 21.57
C GLY A 83 3.80 5.79 20.62
N TYR A 84 3.06 5.87 19.51
CA TYR A 84 3.16 4.86 18.44
C TYR A 84 4.22 5.23 17.41
N ASP A 85 5.02 4.25 17.01
CA ASP A 85 6.05 4.37 15.98
C ASP A 85 5.55 3.87 14.63
N TRP A 86 4.86 2.71 14.63
CA TRP A 86 4.48 2.00 13.41
C TRP A 86 2.96 1.94 13.28
N ILE A 87 2.44 2.46 12.17
CA ILE A 87 1.02 2.70 11.98
C ILE A 87 0.50 1.89 10.79
N GLY A 88 -0.47 1.03 11.04
CA GLY A 88 -1.18 0.26 10.04
C GLY A 88 -2.68 0.47 10.11
N PHE A 89 -3.37 -0.09 9.14
CA PHE A 89 -4.80 -0.35 9.23
C PHE A 89 -5.09 -1.70 8.57
N ASP A 90 -6.18 -2.33 8.96
CA ASP A 90 -6.70 -3.48 8.26
C ASP A 90 -8.06 -3.18 7.63
N CYS A 91 -8.39 -3.98 6.62
CA CYS A 91 -9.67 -3.96 5.96
C CYS A 91 -10.02 -5.38 5.57
N TYR A 92 -11.31 -5.72 5.51
CA TYR A 92 -11.76 -7.08 5.20
C TYR A 92 -12.71 -7.16 4.00
N TYR A 93 -12.80 -6.08 3.22
CA TYR A 93 -13.72 -5.96 2.08
C TYR A 93 -13.00 -6.32 0.77
N SER A 94 -12.34 -5.33 0.15
CA SER A 94 -11.54 -5.51 -1.06
C SER A 94 -10.52 -4.38 -1.21
N LEU A 95 -9.50 -4.60 -2.05
CA LEU A 95 -8.49 -3.57 -2.37
C LEU A 95 -9.08 -2.28 -2.93
N TRP A 96 -10.23 -2.39 -3.60
CA TRP A 96 -10.85 -1.32 -4.37
C TRP A 96 -12.02 -0.66 -3.67
N ASP A 97 -12.53 -1.33 -2.65
CA ASP A 97 -13.66 -0.88 -1.86
C ASP A 97 -13.51 -1.44 -0.45
N CYS A 98 -13.03 -0.56 0.39
CA CYS A 98 -12.96 -0.62 1.82
C CYS A 98 -13.82 0.56 2.30
N ASP A 99 -15.12 0.33 2.48
CA ASP A 99 -16.11 1.35 2.85
C ASP A 99 -16.14 2.57 1.91
N GLY A 100 -16.33 2.29 0.62
CA GLY A 100 -16.44 3.28 -0.45
C GLY A 100 -15.10 3.84 -0.93
N LYS A 101 -13.96 3.31 -0.47
CA LYS A 101 -12.62 3.83 -0.80
C LYS A 101 -11.63 2.69 -1.07
N PRO A 102 -10.69 2.85 -2.02
CA PRO A 102 -9.63 1.86 -2.21
C PRO A 102 -8.64 1.87 -1.04
N ALA A 103 -7.96 0.75 -0.77
CA ALA A 103 -6.98 0.62 0.32
C ALA A 103 -5.87 1.69 0.24
N THR A 104 -5.47 2.10 -0.97
CA THR A 104 -4.49 3.18 -1.16
C THR A 104 -4.93 4.54 -0.61
N ALA A 105 -6.24 4.80 -0.51
CA ALA A 105 -6.75 6.03 0.10
C ALA A 105 -6.52 6.07 1.62
N TYR A 106 -6.58 4.92 2.28
CA TYR A 106 -6.31 4.80 3.72
C TYR A 106 -4.84 5.03 4.03
N TYR A 107 -3.93 4.43 3.26
CA TYR A 107 -2.50 4.74 3.39
C TYR A 107 -2.21 6.22 3.11
N ALA A 108 -2.82 6.82 2.08
CA ALA A 108 -2.67 8.26 1.81
C ALA A 108 -3.19 9.13 2.98
N ARG A 109 -4.28 8.70 3.64
CA ARG A 109 -4.82 9.39 4.82
C ARG A 109 -3.89 9.25 6.03
N LEU A 110 -3.32 8.07 6.28
CA LEU A 110 -2.33 7.88 7.34
C LEU A 110 -1.07 8.72 7.09
N LEU A 111 -0.58 8.79 5.84
CA LEU A 111 0.57 9.62 5.46
C LEU A 111 0.37 11.12 5.76
N GLN A 112 -0.88 11.60 5.80
CA GLN A 112 -1.21 12.98 6.18
C GLN A 112 -1.28 13.20 7.69
N GLN A 113 -1.24 12.13 8.49
CA GLN A 113 -1.43 12.18 9.94
C GLN A 113 -0.20 11.73 10.72
N ILE A 114 0.69 10.93 10.12
CA ILE A 114 1.92 10.50 10.76
C ILE A 114 2.92 11.66 10.91
N THR A 115 3.74 11.60 11.96
CA THR A 115 4.90 12.48 12.13
C THR A 115 6.09 12.03 11.27
N ALA A 116 7.18 12.80 11.28
CA ALA A 116 8.41 12.47 10.56
C ALA A 116 9.14 11.23 11.13
N GLU A 117 8.90 10.89 12.40
CA GLU A 117 9.47 9.74 13.11
C GLU A 117 8.63 8.48 12.91
N GLN A 118 7.33 8.65 12.69
CA GLN A 118 6.40 7.56 12.48
C GLN A 118 6.56 6.90 11.10
N ARG A 119 6.24 5.61 11.04
CA ARG A 119 6.36 4.78 9.84
C ARG A 119 5.06 4.01 9.61
N LEU A 120 4.88 3.54 8.38
CA LEU A 120 3.73 2.75 8.00
C LEU A 120 4.02 1.24 8.09
N MET A 121 2.97 0.49 8.37
CA MET A 121 2.93 -0.96 8.21
C MET A 121 1.90 -1.31 7.15
N ALA A 122 2.25 -2.18 6.22
CA ALA A 122 1.29 -2.80 5.33
C ALA A 122 0.71 -4.03 6.01
N VAL A 123 -0.61 -4.07 6.17
CA VAL A 123 -1.33 -5.18 6.80
C VAL A 123 -2.23 -5.82 5.75
N PRO A 124 -1.68 -6.67 4.85
CA PRO A 124 -2.50 -7.33 3.85
C PRO A 124 -3.52 -8.23 4.51
N GLU A 125 -4.77 -8.03 4.11
CA GLU A 125 -5.90 -8.82 4.54
C GLU A 125 -5.69 -10.31 4.23
N SER A 126 -6.05 -11.16 5.18
CA SER A 126 -6.19 -12.59 4.95
C SER A 126 -7.62 -13.10 4.96
N TRP A 127 -8.56 -12.25 5.36
CA TRP A 127 -9.88 -12.69 5.73
C TRP A 127 -10.90 -12.04 4.82
N VAL A 128 -11.88 -12.82 4.41
CA VAL A 128 -13.00 -12.35 3.60
C VAL A 128 -14.24 -12.48 4.45
N LYS A 129 -14.68 -11.37 5.04
CA LYS A 129 -16.05 -11.23 5.55
C LYS A 129 -17.02 -11.20 4.38
N HIS A 130 -17.26 -12.33 3.72
CA HIS A 130 -18.30 -12.36 2.71
C HIS A 130 -19.65 -12.48 3.43
N ARG A 131 -20.55 -11.53 3.18
CA ARG A 131 -21.98 -11.62 3.53
C ARG A 131 -22.64 -12.93 3.08
N ASP A 132 -21.98 -13.67 2.19
CA ASP A 132 -22.40 -14.98 1.69
C ASP A 132 -22.00 -16.18 2.57
N PHE A 133 -21.07 -16.06 3.53
CA PHE A 133 -20.80 -17.15 4.49
C PHE A 133 -21.86 -17.25 5.60
N ASN A 134 -22.68 -16.20 5.77
CA ASN A 134 -23.91 -16.26 6.56
C ASN A 134 -25.08 -16.92 5.81
N ARG A 135 -24.93 -17.22 4.51
CA ARG A 135 -25.89 -18.02 3.72
C ARG A 135 -25.49 -19.50 3.72
N ARG A 136 -25.30 -20.09 4.90
CA ARG A 136 -25.03 -21.53 5.04
C ARG A 136 -26.13 -22.44 4.48
N SER A 137 -27.34 -21.92 4.24
CA SER A 137 -28.53 -22.77 4.05
C SER A 137 -28.95 -23.05 2.60
N LEU A 138 -28.32 -22.49 1.55
CA LEU A 138 -28.87 -22.59 0.18
C LEU A 138 -27.88 -22.85 -0.97
N GLU A 139 -26.57 -22.97 -0.72
CA GLU A 139 -25.60 -23.23 -1.82
C GLU A 139 -25.23 -24.72 -1.93
N SER A 140 -25.04 -25.21 -3.17
CA SER A 140 -24.49 -26.55 -3.37
C SER A 140 -23.01 -26.61 -2.94
N ARG A 141 -22.55 -27.79 -2.49
CA ARG A 141 -21.13 -28.04 -2.17
C ARG A 141 -20.18 -27.57 -3.28
N SER A 142 -20.53 -27.81 -4.54
CA SER A 142 -19.72 -27.38 -5.68
C SER A 142 -19.61 -25.84 -5.81
N ALA A 143 -20.66 -25.10 -5.45
CA ALA A 143 -20.65 -23.64 -5.47
C ALA A 143 -19.79 -23.07 -4.33
N TYR A 144 -19.90 -23.69 -3.15
CA TYR A 144 -19.04 -23.41 -2.00
C TYR A 144 -17.56 -23.60 -2.33
N GLU A 145 -17.18 -24.77 -2.85
CA GLU A 145 -15.80 -25.08 -3.24
C GLU A 145 -15.26 -24.09 -4.28
N ARG A 146 -16.05 -23.73 -5.30
CA ARG A 146 -15.67 -22.71 -6.28
C ARG A 146 -15.48 -21.32 -5.65
N ARG A 147 -16.25 -20.97 -4.61
CA ARG A 147 -16.11 -19.70 -3.90
C ARG A 147 -14.81 -19.65 -3.10
N ILE A 148 -14.51 -20.71 -2.34
CA ILE A 148 -13.26 -20.84 -1.58
C ILE A 148 -12.04 -20.71 -2.50
N LYS A 149 -12.03 -21.39 -3.65
CA LYS A 149 -10.94 -21.27 -4.63
C LYS A 149 -10.73 -19.83 -5.11
N ARG A 150 -11.83 -19.11 -5.42
CA ARG A 150 -11.75 -17.68 -5.82
C ARG A 150 -11.24 -16.79 -4.70
N MET A 151 -11.63 -17.09 -3.46
CA MET A 151 -11.19 -16.35 -2.28
C MET A 151 -9.67 -16.42 -2.13
N VAL A 152 -9.09 -17.63 -2.14
CA VAL A 152 -7.63 -17.81 -1.97
C VAL A 152 -6.85 -17.13 -3.10
N VAL A 153 -7.35 -17.21 -4.34
CA VAL A 153 -6.76 -16.48 -5.48
C VAL A 153 -6.81 -14.96 -5.25
N ASN A 154 -7.90 -14.43 -4.71
CA ASN A 154 -8.00 -13.01 -4.38
C ASN A 154 -7.07 -12.64 -3.24
N LEU A 155 -6.99 -13.41 -2.15
CA LEU A 155 -6.06 -13.17 -1.04
C LEU A 155 -4.62 -13.07 -1.54
N ARG A 156 -4.19 -13.98 -2.42
CA ARG A 156 -2.85 -13.91 -3.03
C ARG A 156 -2.66 -12.63 -3.84
N LYS A 157 -3.68 -12.20 -4.60
CA LYS A 157 -3.62 -10.93 -5.34
C LYS A 157 -3.55 -9.73 -4.41
N ARG A 158 -4.31 -9.73 -3.31
CA ARG A 158 -4.27 -8.69 -2.28
C ARG A 158 -2.91 -8.62 -1.61
N LEU A 159 -2.34 -9.76 -1.24
CA LEU A 159 -0.99 -9.88 -0.67
C LEU A 159 0.07 -9.24 -1.58
N LEU A 160 0.13 -9.65 -2.85
CA LEU A 160 1.10 -9.13 -3.82
C LEU A 160 0.91 -7.63 -4.08
N HIS A 161 -0.34 -7.16 -4.08
CA HIS A 161 -0.66 -5.75 -4.29
C HIS A 161 -0.26 -4.89 -3.08
N HIS A 162 -0.53 -5.36 -1.85
CA HIS A 162 -0.03 -4.69 -0.65
C HIS A 162 1.50 -4.63 -0.63
N TYR A 163 2.18 -5.69 -1.08
CA TYR A 163 3.64 -5.67 -1.13
C TYR A 163 4.16 -4.62 -2.11
N GLU A 164 3.51 -4.44 -3.25
CA GLU A 164 3.82 -3.32 -4.15
C GLU A 164 3.55 -1.96 -3.55
N ILE A 165 2.44 -1.80 -2.81
CA ILE A 165 2.15 -0.55 -2.09
C ILE A 165 3.28 -0.26 -1.09
N ALA A 166 3.69 -1.25 -0.30
CA ALA A 166 4.76 -1.10 0.67
C ALA A 166 6.11 -0.72 0.02
N LEU A 167 6.45 -1.34 -1.12
CA LEU A 167 7.66 -0.99 -1.87
C LEU A 167 7.60 0.38 -2.56
N SER A 168 6.43 1.02 -2.62
CA SER A 168 6.26 2.29 -3.34
C SER A 168 6.56 3.53 -2.53
N ASP A 169 6.76 3.40 -1.22
CA ASP A 169 7.03 4.52 -0.32
C ASP A 169 7.98 4.07 0.81
N PRO A 170 9.12 4.76 1.03
CA PRO A 170 10.13 4.33 2.00
C PRO A 170 9.67 4.41 3.46
N ARG A 171 8.52 5.05 3.74
CA ARG A 171 7.96 5.09 5.09
C ARG A 171 7.34 3.76 5.50
N PHE A 172 7.10 2.82 4.59
CA PHE A 172 6.71 1.46 4.97
C PHE A 172 7.92 0.67 5.50
N VAL A 173 7.83 0.22 6.75
CA VAL A 173 8.91 -0.51 7.43
C VAL A 173 8.51 -1.93 7.85
N ALA A 174 7.22 -2.25 7.82
CA ALA A 174 6.74 -3.59 8.14
C ALA A 174 5.68 -4.06 7.14
N PHE A 175 5.66 -5.38 6.93
CA PHE A 175 4.68 -6.09 6.13
C PHE A 175 4.14 -7.25 6.96
N ILE A 176 2.95 -7.07 7.53
CA ILE A 176 2.37 -7.95 8.55
C ILE A 176 1.11 -8.59 7.99
N PRO A 177 1.22 -9.75 7.31
CA PRO A 177 0.07 -10.48 6.84
C PRO A 177 -0.70 -11.05 8.03
N PHE A 178 -1.87 -10.49 8.26
CA PHE A 178 -2.72 -10.86 9.38
C PHE A 178 -3.66 -11.98 8.95
N LEU A 179 -3.38 -13.24 9.33
CA LEU A 179 -4.19 -14.43 9.02
C LEU A 179 -5.30 -14.70 10.05
N TRP A 180 -6.53 -14.23 9.79
CA TRP A 180 -7.73 -14.53 10.59
C TRP A 180 -8.60 -15.63 10.00
N SER A 181 -9.10 -16.54 10.86
CA SER A 181 -10.14 -17.52 10.54
C SER A 181 -11.15 -17.60 11.67
N MET A 182 -12.43 -17.73 11.33
CA MET A 182 -13.52 -17.93 12.30
C MET A 182 -14.14 -19.32 12.20
N GLU A 183 -13.44 -20.30 11.63
CA GLU A 183 -13.95 -21.67 11.71
C GLU A 183 -13.93 -22.13 13.17
N PRO A 184 -15.09 -22.47 13.76
CA PRO A 184 -15.14 -22.98 15.12
C PRO A 184 -14.44 -24.35 15.13
N ALA A 185 -13.24 -24.41 15.66
CA ALA A 185 -12.69 -25.67 16.14
C ALA A 185 -13.40 -26.00 17.46
N PRO A 186 -13.95 -27.21 17.65
CA PRO A 186 -14.69 -27.58 18.87
C PRO A 186 -13.94 -27.34 20.18
N GLU A 187 -12.62 -27.23 20.11
CA GLU A 187 -11.71 -27.06 21.26
C GLU A 187 -10.99 -25.70 21.29
N LYS A 188 -11.26 -24.80 20.35
CA LYS A 188 -10.69 -23.45 20.35
C LYS A 188 -11.79 -22.41 20.64
N PRO A 189 -11.47 -21.31 21.34
CA PRO A 189 -12.41 -20.22 21.55
C PRO A 189 -13.02 -19.74 20.22
N ALA A 190 -14.28 -19.28 20.25
CA ALA A 190 -14.86 -18.60 19.11
C ALA A 190 -13.91 -17.48 18.64
N ASN A 191 -13.68 -17.38 17.32
CA ASN A 191 -12.74 -16.45 16.70
C ASN A 191 -11.25 -16.75 16.88
N SER A 192 -10.87 -17.99 17.21
CA SER A 192 -9.47 -18.40 17.11
C SER A 192 -9.04 -18.48 15.65
N GLY A 193 -8.24 -17.53 15.18
CA GLY A 193 -7.54 -17.65 13.90
C GLY A 193 -6.69 -18.94 13.85
N PHE A 194 -6.44 -19.44 12.65
CA PHE A 194 -5.39 -20.43 12.43
C PHE A 194 -4.17 -19.72 11.84
N GLY A 195 -2.98 -20.11 12.29
CA GLY A 195 -1.75 -19.49 11.81
C GLY A 195 -1.45 -19.85 10.36
N VAL A 196 -0.39 -19.23 9.83
CA VAL A 196 0.13 -19.48 8.47
C VAL A 196 0.45 -20.97 8.25
N ASP A 197 0.88 -21.65 9.31
CA ASP A 197 1.19 -23.08 9.36
C ASP A 197 0.01 -23.97 8.96
N GLN A 198 -1.21 -23.56 9.30
CA GLN A 198 -2.43 -24.32 9.03
C GLN A 198 -3.15 -23.86 7.74
N PHE A 199 -2.66 -22.81 7.05
CA PHE A 199 -3.38 -22.23 5.91
C PHE A 199 -3.53 -23.22 4.74
N VAL A 200 -2.51 -24.01 4.45
CA VAL A 200 -2.53 -24.99 3.33
C VAL A 200 -3.52 -26.11 3.61
N GLU A 201 -3.59 -26.60 4.85
CA GLU A 201 -4.51 -27.67 5.26
C GLU A 201 -5.97 -27.23 5.12
N ASN A 202 -6.27 -25.98 5.50
CA ASN A 202 -7.60 -25.40 5.39
C ASN A 202 -7.97 -24.99 3.95
N PHE A 203 -6.98 -24.80 3.07
CA PHE A 203 -7.17 -24.34 1.69
C PHE A 203 -6.31 -25.12 0.69
N GLN A 204 -6.53 -26.43 0.57
CA GLN A 204 -5.74 -27.33 -0.29
C GLN A 204 -5.57 -26.79 -1.72
N GLU A 205 -6.63 -26.26 -2.32
CA GLU A 205 -6.55 -25.65 -3.65
C GLU A 205 -6.21 -24.15 -3.58
N GLY A 206 -4.94 -23.84 -3.88
CA GLY A 206 -4.41 -22.47 -3.94
C GLY A 206 -3.72 -21.99 -2.65
N GLY A 207 -3.87 -22.71 -1.54
CA GLY A 207 -3.21 -22.39 -0.27
C GLY A 207 -1.69 -22.48 -0.37
N GLU A 208 -1.16 -23.48 -1.09
CA GLU A 208 0.28 -23.60 -1.36
C GLU A 208 0.83 -22.41 -2.14
N ASP A 209 0.09 -21.92 -3.14
CA ASP A 209 0.49 -20.77 -3.96
C ASP A 209 0.50 -19.47 -3.13
N TYR A 210 -0.47 -19.33 -2.23
CA TYR A 210 -0.51 -18.22 -1.27
C TYR A 210 0.70 -18.28 -0.33
N LEU A 211 0.91 -19.42 0.33
CA LEU A 211 2.01 -19.62 1.26
C LEU A 211 3.37 -19.41 0.59
N ARG A 212 3.55 -19.94 -0.62
CA ARG A 212 4.78 -19.74 -1.41
C ARG A 212 5.02 -18.25 -1.69
N SER A 213 3.97 -17.51 -2.06
CA SER A 213 4.09 -16.07 -2.30
C SER A 213 4.47 -15.32 -1.02
N LEU A 214 3.88 -15.72 0.10
CA LEU A 214 4.19 -15.15 1.41
C LEU A 214 5.65 -15.41 1.83
N VAL A 215 6.11 -16.66 1.73
CA VAL A 215 7.51 -17.03 2.04
C VAL A 215 8.49 -16.30 1.14
N GLN A 216 8.23 -16.23 -0.16
CA GLN A 216 9.06 -15.49 -1.11
C GLN A 216 9.16 -14.00 -0.77
N ILE A 217 8.08 -13.38 -0.31
CA ILE A 217 8.10 -11.99 0.16
C ILE A 217 8.99 -11.89 1.41
N GLY A 218 8.83 -12.80 2.38
CA GLY A 218 9.65 -12.84 3.59
C GLY A 218 11.15 -12.97 3.30
N GLU A 219 11.53 -13.84 2.35
CA GLU A 219 12.93 -14.00 1.90
C GLU A 219 13.48 -12.73 1.24
N GLN A 220 12.69 -12.05 0.42
CA GLN A 220 13.08 -10.77 -0.19
C GLN A 220 13.27 -9.67 0.86
N ILE A 221 12.37 -9.59 1.85
CA ILE A 221 12.49 -8.65 2.96
C ILE A 221 13.75 -8.94 3.77
N LYS A 222 13.98 -10.20 4.15
CA LYS A 222 15.15 -10.61 4.94
C LYS A 222 16.48 -10.37 4.22
N SER A 223 16.52 -10.53 2.90
CA SER A 223 17.74 -10.33 2.10
C SER A 223 17.96 -8.88 1.69
N GLY A 224 16.96 -8.00 1.81
CA GLY A 224 16.98 -6.65 1.24
C GLY A 224 16.92 -6.62 -0.29
N GLN A 225 16.76 -7.78 -0.95
CA GLN A 225 16.68 -7.90 -2.41
C GLN A 225 15.22 -7.92 -2.84
N HIS A 226 14.60 -6.74 -2.90
CA HIS A 226 13.20 -6.60 -3.24
C HIS A 226 12.94 -6.76 -4.74
N VAL A 227 11.99 -7.62 -5.09
CA VAL A 227 11.47 -7.77 -6.45
C VAL A 227 10.07 -7.17 -6.51
N TYR A 228 9.92 -6.07 -7.23
CA TYR A 228 8.61 -5.48 -7.47
C TYR A 228 7.71 -6.45 -8.27
N PRO A 229 6.55 -6.90 -7.73
CA PRO A 229 5.69 -7.84 -8.44
C PRO A 229 5.30 -7.39 -9.87
N GLY A 230 5.13 -6.08 -10.08
CA GLY A 230 4.78 -5.49 -11.36
C GLY A 230 3.42 -5.95 -11.89
N LEU A 231 2.41 -6.09 -11.02
CA LEU A 231 1.06 -6.53 -11.39
C LEU A 231 0.41 -5.56 -12.40
N ARG A 232 -0.08 -6.06 -13.52
CA ARG A 232 -0.98 -5.31 -14.40
C ARG A 232 -2.36 -5.17 -13.72
N LEU A 233 -3.16 -4.19 -14.10
CA LEU A 233 -4.52 -4.01 -13.57
C LEU A 233 -5.40 -5.27 -13.69
N LYS A 234 -5.20 -6.10 -14.73
CA LYS A 234 -5.90 -7.38 -14.88
C LYS A 234 -5.45 -8.47 -13.90
N GLN A 235 -4.27 -8.33 -13.31
CA GLN A 235 -3.66 -9.28 -12.36
C GLN A 235 -4.00 -8.93 -10.91
N THR A 236 -4.48 -7.72 -10.63
CA THR A 236 -5.02 -7.36 -9.30
C THR A 236 -6.37 -8.03 -9.05
N GLU A 237 -6.89 -7.88 -7.84
CA GLU A 237 -8.24 -8.33 -7.50
C GLU A 237 -9.27 -7.83 -8.51
N ARG A 238 -10.20 -8.72 -8.90
CA ARG A 238 -11.34 -8.35 -9.72
C ARG A 238 -12.47 -7.91 -8.79
N SER A 239 -12.74 -6.61 -8.76
CA SER A 239 -13.85 -6.01 -8.04
C SER A 239 -14.71 -5.18 -8.98
N PHE A 240 -16.00 -5.03 -8.64
CA PHE A 240 -16.90 -4.08 -9.31
C PHE A 240 -16.40 -2.63 -9.13
N PHE A 241 -15.79 -2.34 -8.00
CA PHE A 241 -15.25 -1.03 -7.64
C PHE A 241 -13.86 -0.75 -8.21
N ARG A 242 -13.27 -1.71 -8.94
CA ARG A 242 -11.97 -1.51 -9.55
C ARG A 242 -12.06 -0.39 -10.59
N PRO A 243 -11.29 0.70 -10.46
CA PRO A 243 -11.32 1.81 -11.41
C PRO A 243 -10.80 1.37 -12.79
N ARG A 244 -11.20 2.11 -13.83
CA ARG A 244 -10.57 1.98 -15.14
C ARG A 244 -9.14 2.51 -15.07
N ASN A 245 -8.24 1.91 -15.86
CA ASN A 245 -6.88 2.42 -15.97
C ASN A 245 -6.94 3.87 -16.48
N GLN A 246 -6.48 4.81 -15.68
CA GLN A 246 -6.49 6.23 -15.99
C GLN A 246 -5.18 6.83 -15.51
N TYR A 247 -4.66 7.76 -16.31
CA TYR A 247 -3.41 8.43 -16.03
C TYR A 247 -3.66 9.93 -15.93
N GLU A 248 -2.85 10.58 -15.11
CA GLU A 248 -2.77 12.03 -15.00
C GLU A 248 -1.30 12.45 -15.04
N GLY A 249 -1.03 13.69 -15.40
CA GLY A 249 0.32 14.22 -15.41
C GLY A 249 0.41 15.62 -15.98
N LYS A 250 1.60 16.21 -15.91
CA LYS A 250 1.89 17.51 -16.52
C LYS A 250 3.38 17.62 -16.85
N ILE A 251 3.71 18.30 -17.95
CA ILE A 251 5.05 18.84 -18.14
C ILE A 251 5.18 20.09 -17.25
N LEU A 252 6.16 20.07 -16.36
CA LEU A 252 6.41 21.14 -15.40
C LEU A 252 7.19 22.28 -16.04
N ALA A 253 8.24 21.93 -16.79
CA ALA A 253 9.10 22.88 -17.46
C ALA A 253 9.87 22.22 -18.61
N VAL A 254 10.22 23.03 -19.59
CA VAL A 254 11.24 22.74 -20.59
C VAL A 254 12.28 23.84 -20.48
N ALA A 255 13.47 23.51 -19.98
CA ALA A 255 14.53 24.49 -19.80
C ALA A 255 15.19 24.86 -21.15
N GLN A 256 15.85 26.02 -21.21
CA GLN A 256 16.53 26.54 -22.41
C GLN A 256 17.61 25.61 -22.97
N ASP A 257 18.09 24.67 -22.16
CA ASP A 257 19.09 23.66 -22.50
C ASP A 257 18.50 22.30 -22.92
N GLY A 258 17.18 22.25 -23.13
CA GLY A 258 16.44 21.08 -23.57
C GLY A 258 16.10 20.08 -22.46
N MET A 259 16.26 20.43 -21.18
CA MET A 259 15.80 19.60 -20.07
C MET A 259 14.27 19.67 -19.93
N VAL A 260 13.61 18.53 -20.17
CA VAL A 260 12.18 18.34 -19.92
C VAL A 260 11.99 17.78 -18.51
N SER A 261 11.17 18.45 -17.71
CA SER A 261 10.72 17.98 -16.39
C SER A 261 9.22 17.76 -16.41
N ALA A 262 8.77 16.60 -15.93
CA ALA A 262 7.35 16.25 -15.89
C ALA A 262 7.02 15.39 -14.67
N TRP A 263 5.73 15.26 -14.39
CA TRP A 263 5.22 14.25 -13.47
C TRP A 263 4.06 13.48 -14.12
N GLY A 264 3.80 12.30 -13.57
CA GLY A 264 2.62 11.52 -13.92
C GLY A 264 2.23 10.54 -12.83
N ARG A 265 1.01 10.05 -12.92
CA ARG A 265 0.38 9.12 -11.97
C ARG A 265 -0.56 8.19 -12.72
N ASN A 266 -0.66 6.94 -12.29
CA ASN A 266 -1.79 6.08 -12.62
C ASN A 266 -2.81 6.17 -11.48
N THR A 267 -3.96 6.77 -11.70
CA THR A 267 -4.97 6.97 -10.65
C THR A 267 -5.63 5.66 -10.23
N ALA A 268 -5.65 4.65 -11.11
CA ALA A 268 -6.13 3.31 -10.78
C ALA A 268 -5.12 2.51 -9.96
N LEU A 269 -3.83 2.75 -10.15
CA LEU A 269 -2.76 2.03 -9.46
C LEU A 269 -1.67 3.02 -9.03
N PRO A 270 -1.95 3.88 -8.03
CA PRO A 270 -1.07 5.00 -7.71
C PRO A 270 0.33 4.54 -7.31
N HIS A 271 0.48 3.51 -6.49
CA HIS A 271 1.75 2.92 -6.09
C HIS A 271 2.59 2.34 -7.26
N LYS A 272 2.11 2.26 -8.52
CA LYS A 272 2.88 1.64 -9.60
C LYS A 272 3.92 2.59 -10.17
N SER A 273 5.17 2.13 -10.19
CA SER A 273 6.20 2.68 -11.07
C SER A 273 5.65 2.96 -12.47
N LEU A 274 6.01 4.12 -13.02
CA LEU A 274 5.68 4.49 -14.39
C LEU A 274 6.92 4.36 -15.27
N ARG A 275 6.67 4.27 -16.57
CA ARG A 275 7.67 4.53 -17.60
C ARG A 275 7.30 5.81 -18.31
N MET A 276 8.28 6.66 -18.57
CA MET A 276 8.06 7.90 -19.29
C MET A 276 9.03 8.05 -20.47
N GLN A 277 8.55 8.69 -21.52
CA GLN A 277 9.27 8.88 -22.78
C GLN A 277 9.04 10.30 -23.28
N THR A 278 10.13 11.01 -23.60
CA THR A 278 10.04 12.29 -24.28
C THR A 278 9.98 12.05 -25.77
N VAL A 279 9.05 12.72 -26.43
CA VAL A 279 8.81 12.67 -27.86
C VAL A 279 8.78 14.10 -28.36
N VAL A 280 9.42 14.32 -29.50
CA VAL A 280 9.48 15.63 -30.14
C VAL A 280 8.89 15.49 -31.51
N THR A 281 7.88 16.31 -31.80
CA THR A 281 7.26 16.39 -33.13
C THR A 281 7.47 17.76 -33.74
N VAL A 282 7.75 17.77 -35.04
CA VAL A 282 7.89 18.98 -35.88
C VAL A 282 6.99 18.76 -37.09
N ASP A 283 6.09 19.69 -37.40
CA ASP A 283 5.12 19.59 -38.49
C ASP A 283 4.31 18.27 -38.47
N GLY A 284 4.01 17.79 -37.26
CA GLY A 284 3.29 16.53 -37.04
C GLY A 284 4.12 15.25 -37.20
N GLN A 285 5.41 15.33 -37.54
CA GLN A 285 6.30 14.17 -37.65
C GLN A 285 7.15 13.99 -36.39
N GLU A 286 7.22 12.75 -35.89
CA GLU A 286 8.10 12.37 -34.77
C GLU A 286 9.57 12.41 -35.23
N VAL A 287 10.31 13.44 -34.81
CA VAL A 287 11.74 13.60 -35.14
C VAL A 287 12.66 13.03 -34.07
N TYR A 288 12.14 12.79 -32.87
CA TYR A 288 12.86 12.17 -31.77
C TYR A 288 11.91 11.49 -30.79
N ALA A 289 12.33 10.32 -30.30
CA ALA A 289 11.74 9.70 -29.13
C ALA A 289 12.83 9.08 -28.25
N SER A 290 12.81 9.41 -26.96
CA SER A 290 13.74 8.81 -26.00
C SER A 290 13.45 7.33 -25.80
N LYS A 291 14.38 6.57 -25.22
CA LYS A 291 14.01 5.29 -24.60
C LYS A 291 13.03 5.55 -23.44
N ARG A 292 12.15 4.59 -23.17
CA ARG A 292 11.33 4.60 -21.95
C ARG A 292 12.23 4.50 -20.72
N LYS A 293 12.11 5.44 -19.80
CA LYS A 293 12.86 5.43 -18.54
C LYS A 293 11.93 5.14 -17.37
N ARG A 294 12.44 4.49 -16.32
CA ARG A 294 11.71 4.40 -15.05
C ARG A 294 11.56 5.82 -14.50
N SER A 295 10.37 6.17 -14.05
CA SER A 295 10.15 7.38 -13.28
C SER A 295 10.77 7.24 -11.89
N PHE A 296 11.08 8.34 -11.23
CA PHE A 296 11.50 8.35 -9.82
C PHE A 296 10.34 8.74 -8.93
N ILE A 297 10.35 8.35 -7.65
CA ILE A 297 9.39 8.86 -6.67
C ILE A 297 9.74 10.32 -6.43
N LEU A 298 8.75 11.19 -6.51
CA LEU A 298 8.91 12.61 -6.19
C LEU A 298 8.93 12.76 -4.67
N ASP A 299 10.10 12.55 -4.06
CA ASP A 299 10.33 12.85 -2.64
C ASP A 299 10.50 14.36 -2.48
N ASP A 300 9.62 15.00 -1.70
CA ASP A 300 9.64 16.30 -0.99
C ASP A 300 10.34 17.56 -1.57
N GLU A 301 10.98 17.50 -2.75
CA GLU A 301 11.65 18.61 -3.44
C GLU A 301 10.70 19.45 -4.31
N LEU A 302 9.39 19.25 -4.18
CA LEU A 302 8.41 20.14 -4.81
C LEU A 302 7.98 21.17 -3.79
N GLY A 303 8.41 22.41 -4.02
CA GLY A 303 8.00 23.58 -3.26
C GLY A 303 6.47 23.78 -3.19
N PRO A 304 6.01 24.83 -2.49
CA PRO A 304 4.63 24.99 -1.97
C PRO A 304 3.48 25.05 -3.00
N SER A 305 3.73 24.85 -4.29
CA SER A 305 2.74 24.90 -5.37
C SER A 305 2.16 23.53 -5.77
N TRP A 306 2.31 22.48 -4.94
CA TRP A 306 1.77 21.15 -5.22
C TRP A 306 0.28 21.07 -4.82
N PRO A 307 -0.65 20.73 -5.73
CA PRO A 307 -2.10 20.87 -5.49
C PRO A 307 -2.74 19.69 -4.73
N TRP A 308 -1.98 18.64 -4.39
CA TRP A 308 -2.54 17.42 -3.80
C TRP A 308 -1.94 17.11 -2.43
N PRO A 309 -2.76 16.69 -1.45
CA PRO A 309 -2.30 16.43 -0.09
C PRO A 309 -1.55 15.09 0.09
N SER A 310 -1.12 14.42 -0.99
CA SER A 310 -0.31 13.19 -0.93
C SER A 310 0.55 13.01 -2.18
N SER A 311 1.83 12.69 -2.00
CA SER A 311 2.77 12.29 -3.06
C SER A 311 2.63 10.81 -3.46
N LEU A 312 1.75 10.04 -2.79
CA LEU A 312 1.61 8.61 -3.03
C LEU A 312 1.19 8.34 -4.49
N GLY A 313 2.14 7.79 -5.24
CA GLY A 313 1.95 7.43 -6.64
C GLY A 313 2.15 8.54 -7.65
N VAL A 314 2.73 9.66 -7.22
CA VAL A 314 3.19 10.71 -8.13
C VAL A 314 4.64 10.40 -8.48
N HIS A 315 4.91 10.26 -9.77
CA HIS A 315 6.25 9.96 -10.23
C HIS A 315 6.83 11.08 -11.07
N GLY A 316 8.07 11.45 -10.75
CA GLY A 316 8.84 12.45 -11.47
C GLY A 316 9.58 11.87 -12.67
N TYR A 317 9.84 12.75 -13.63
CA TYR A 317 10.61 12.45 -14.81
C TYR A 317 11.43 13.65 -15.25
N ARG A 318 12.70 13.39 -15.59
CA ARG A 318 13.63 14.36 -16.15
C ARG A 318 14.32 13.74 -17.37
N HIS A 319 14.35 14.47 -18.46
CA HIS A 319 15.01 14.03 -19.68
C HIS A 319 15.55 15.20 -20.49
N ARG A 320 16.85 15.16 -20.80
CA ARG A 320 17.49 16.13 -21.68
C ARG A 320 17.36 15.67 -23.14
N ILE A 321 16.68 16.48 -23.94
CA ILE A 321 16.62 16.31 -25.39
C ILE A 321 18.04 16.48 -25.97
N PRO A 322 18.51 15.61 -26.88
CA PRO A 322 19.83 15.77 -27.49
C PRO A 322 19.99 17.11 -28.19
N ALA A 323 21.16 17.76 -28.04
CA ALA A 323 21.42 19.09 -28.57
C ALA A 323 21.09 19.27 -30.08
N PRO A 324 21.39 18.31 -30.99
CA PRO A 324 21.02 18.44 -32.41
C PRO A 324 19.51 18.47 -32.66
N VAL A 325 18.73 17.77 -31.82
CA VAL A 325 17.26 17.79 -31.89
C VAL A 325 16.78 19.12 -31.30
N TRP A 326 17.32 19.52 -30.14
CA TRP A 326 16.93 20.76 -29.45
C TRP A 326 17.15 22.01 -30.29
N GLN A 327 18.27 22.10 -31.01
CA GLN A 327 18.56 23.23 -31.90
C GLN A 327 17.52 23.37 -33.02
N ARG A 328 17.05 22.25 -33.58
CA ARG A 328 16.01 22.25 -34.62
C ARG A 328 14.64 22.72 -34.13
N LEU A 329 14.41 22.71 -32.81
CA LEU A 329 13.13 23.10 -32.25
C LEU A 329 12.94 24.61 -32.12
N ARG A 330 14.00 25.42 -32.27
CA ARG A 330 13.92 26.89 -32.14
C ARG A 330 13.30 27.59 -33.34
N ASP A 331 13.23 26.92 -34.49
CA ASP A 331 12.85 27.51 -35.77
C ASP A 331 11.53 26.95 -36.36
N ALA A 332 10.80 26.10 -35.60
CA ALA A 332 9.64 25.36 -36.12
C ALA A 332 8.49 25.26 -35.10
N ASP A 333 7.28 24.99 -35.60
CA ASP A 333 6.06 24.70 -34.81
C ASP A 333 6.19 23.33 -34.11
N ALA A 334 7.07 23.28 -33.13
CA ALA A 334 7.45 22.04 -32.49
C ALA A 334 6.69 21.78 -31.19
N LYS A 335 6.38 20.50 -30.97
CA LYS A 335 5.69 20.04 -29.76
C LYS A 335 6.56 19.05 -29.02
N ILE A 336 6.61 19.23 -27.72
CA ILE A 336 7.25 18.31 -26.79
C ILE A 336 6.14 17.54 -26.11
N THR A 337 6.17 16.23 -26.29
CA THR A 337 5.23 15.30 -25.68
C THR A 337 5.96 14.41 -24.68
N VAL A 338 5.42 14.27 -23.47
CA VAL A 338 5.81 13.22 -22.54
C VAL A 338 4.73 12.15 -22.54
N ARG A 339 5.08 10.95 -23.02
CA ARG A 339 4.22 9.77 -22.97
C ARG A 339 4.41 9.06 -21.62
N VAL A 340 3.33 8.88 -20.87
CA VAL A 340 3.31 8.24 -19.54
C VAL A 340 2.65 6.87 -19.63
N PHE A 341 3.41 5.82 -19.29
CA PHE A 341 2.99 4.42 -19.35
C PHE A 341 2.99 3.82 -17.94
N GLY A 342 2.06 2.90 -17.66
CA GLY A 342 2.23 1.95 -16.55
C GLY A 342 3.46 1.05 -16.79
N ASP A 343 4.15 0.61 -15.73
CA ASP A 343 5.23 -0.37 -15.90
C ASP A 343 4.70 -1.64 -16.61
N ARG A 344 5.39 -2.07 -17.67
CA ARG A 344 4.98 -3.18 -18.57
C ARG A 344 3.66 -2.97 -19.33
N ALA A 345 3.15 -1.74 -19.45
CA ALA A 345 2.01 -1.42 -20.32
C ALA A 345 2.37 -1.62 -21.81
N SER A 346 1.35 -1.86 -22.65
CA SER A 346 1.54 -1.93 -24.10
C SER A 346 2.00 -0.58 -24.66
N ASN A 347 2.50 -0.57 -25.90
CA ASN A 347 2.89 0.67 -26.54
C ASN A 347 1.73 1.61 -26.84
N SER A 348 0.49 1.13 -26.73
CA SER A 348 -0.74 1.86 -26.99
C SER A 348 -1.47 2.33 -25.72
N ASP A 349 -1.03 1.92 -24.52
CA ASP A 349 -1.69 2.25 -23.25
C ASP A 349 -0.85 3.29 -22.50
N TYR A 350 -1.06 4.56 -22.86
CA TYR A 350 -0.35 5.71 -22.28
C TYR A 350 -1.16 6.99 -22.33
N LEU A 351 -0.75 7.96 -21.50
CA LEU A 351 -1.18 9.35 -21.57
C LEU A 351 -0.15 10.20 -22.30
N GLU A 352 -0.61 11.08 -23.19
CA GLU A 352 0.22 12.13 -23.79
C GLU A 352 0.07 13.43 -23.02
N LEU A 353 1.19 13.93 -22.51
CA LEU A 353 1.32 15.26 -21.94
C LEU A 353 1.97 16.13 -23.00
N VAL A 354 1.27 17.11 -23.54
CA VAL A 354 1.79 17.93 -24.64
C VAL A 354 2.06 19.34 -24.13
N GLN A 355 3.24 19.88 -24.46
CA GLN A 355 3.58 21.27 -24.30
C GLN A 355 4.10 21.79 -25.65
N THR A 356 3.49 22.87 -26.14
CA THR A 356 4.02 23.64 -27.26
C THR A 356 5.31 24.32 -26.77
N ALA A 357 6.35 24.30 -27.59
CA ALA A 357 7.60 24.97 -27.24
C ALA A 357 7.40 26.49 -27.37
N ASP A 358 6.85 27.11 -26.34
CA ASP A 358 6.85 28.57 -26.20
C ASP A 358 8.22 28.95 -25.61
N TYR A 359 9.10 29.48 -26.47
CA TYR A 359 10.46 29.87 -26.10
C TYR A 359 10.54 31.24 -25.43
#